data_AF-A0AAD3CI84-F1
#
_entry.id   AF-A0AAD3CI84-F1
#
_cell.length_a   1.000
_cell.length_b   1.000
_cell.length_c   1.000
_cell.angle_alpha   90.00
_cell.angle_beta   90.00
_cell.angle_gamma   90.00
#
_symmetry.space_group_name_H-M   'P 1'
#
loop_
_entity.id
_entity.type
_entity.pdbx_description
1 polymer ?
#
loop_
_entity_poly.entity_id
_entity_poly.type
_entity_poly.pdbx_seq_one_letter_code
_entity_poly.pdbx_strand_id
1 'polypeptide(L)'
;MEKNDTQKQRYHGRKRSLSNTNSQKKVNDASSQVNGSKNRPRRRNNSSNQKKRSHNDSQAENRGLRWRTNFHCPTNAAEESLLPLLLKYGEKERGMMKTQPYFRIKAIRDKCREIHMTPEQAYSMRRTHIMMLNNPNEKFGLLRLGPRGAIRESAELFEEAVAQFLGRQHISYISEEEQKNSHTDGPTPPTPDFLLKEPLLLNGETTIHWIEAKMFYGASNVPQGTPNAVGCVMATVEKYVKHYGQGAIVFSFGCGENLRAKLEEKGVKVLDPSLLNLKQMRDHQKTWCANDKGWILP
;
A
#
# COMPACT_ATOMS: atom_id res chain seq x y z
N MET A 1 29.77 -33.65 -12.71
CA MET A 1 29.38 -33.97 -11.32
C MET A 1 29.54 -32.68 -10.51
N GLU A 2 28.66 -31.70 -10.66
CA GLU A 2 27.27 -31.69 -10.18
C GLU A 2 27.16 -32.04 -8.69
N LYS A 3 26.91 -31.02 -7.86
CA LYS A 3 25.73 -30.93 -7.00
C LYS A 3 25.54 -29.50 -6.51
N ASN A 4 24.44 -28.92 -6.99
CA ASN A 4 23.76 -27.76 -6.43
C ASN A 4 23.25 -28.08 -5.02
N ASP A 5 23.21 -27.09 -4.13
CA ASP A 5 22.14 -27.05 -3.13
C ASP A 5 21.70 -25.60 -2.86
N THR A 6 20.48 -25.33 -3.30
CA THR A 6 19.78 -24.05 -3.17
C THR A 6 18.66 -24.25 -2.16
N GLN A 7 18.81 -23.74 -0.94
CA GLN A 7 17.68 -23.58 -0.01
C GLN A 7 17.31 -22.10 0.12
N LYS A 8 16.44 -21.64 -0.78
CA LYS A 8 15.70 -20.38 -0.64
C LYS A 8 14.40 -20.66 0.12
N GLN A 9 14.36 -20.33 1.41
CA GLN A 9 13.12 -20.33 2.17
C GLN A 9 12.23 -19.15 1.75
N ARG A 10 11.02 -19.48 1.29
CA ARG A 10 9.95 -18.57 0.89
C ARG A 10 9.33 -17.92 2.12
N TYR A 11 9.44 -16.60 2.25
CA TYR A 11 8.62 -15.82 3.16
C TYR A 11 7.22 -15.67 2.55
N HIS A 12 6.32 -16.59 2.86
CA HIS A 12 4.89 -16.43 2.60
C HIS A 12 4.25 -15.69 3.78
N GLY A 13 3.73 -14.48 3.52
CA GLY A 13 2.83 -13.79 4.43
C GLY A 13 1.54 -14.59 4.61
N ARG A 14 1.54 -15.50 5.58
CA ARG A 14 0.37 -16.33 5.91
C ARG A 14 -0.50 -15.58 6.91
N LYS A 15 -1.55 -14.90 6.45
CA LYS A 15 -2.65 -14.42 7.29
C LYS A 15 -3.52 -15.64 7.66
N ARG A 16 -3.49 -16.11 8.91
CA ARG A 16 -4.51 -17.03 9.44
C ARG A 16 -5.71 -16.19 9.88
N SER A 17 -6.87 -16.44 9.28
CA SER A 17 -8.17 -16.04 9.80
C SER A 17 -8.42 -16.77 11.13
N LEU A 18 -8.78 -16.02 12.17
CA LEU A 18 -9.41 -16.59 13.36
C LEU A 18 -10.91 -16.32 13.25
N SER A 19 -11.63 -17.41 13.12
CA SER A 19 -13.09 -17.50 13.16
C SER A 19 -13.62 -17.04 14.51
N ASN A 20 -14.62 -16.17 14.43
CA ASN A 20 -15.40 -15.68 15.55
C ASN A 20 -16.35 -16.79 16.00
N THR A 21 -16.16 -17.36 17.19
CA THR A 21 -17.10 -18.31 17.78
C THR A 21 -18.18 -17.57 18.57
N ASN A 22 -19.41 -17.72 18.07
CA ASN A 22 -20.68 -17.40 18.70
C ASN A 22 -20.75 -17.81 20.18
N SER A 23 -21.25 -16.92 21.02
CA SER A 23 -21.89 -17.27 22.29
C SER A 23 -23.34 -16.76 22.25
N GLN A 24 -24.25 -17.71 22.09
CA GLN A 24 -25.69 -17.54 22.21
C GLN A 24 -26.06 -17.17 23.65
N LYS A 25 -26.90 -16.14 23.82
CA LYS A 25 -27.82 -16.04 24.96
C LYS A 25 -29.21 -15.70 24.46
N LYS A 26 -30.09 -16.69 24.57
CA LYS A 26 -31.55 -16.60 24.48
C LYS A 26 -32.08 -15.74 25.62
N VAL A 27 -33.04 -14.85 25.32
CA VAL A 27 -34.20 -14.60 26.18
C VAL A 27 -35.41 -14.35 25.25
N ASN A 28 -36.52 -15.02 25.57
CA ASN A 28 -37.84 -14.93 24.95
C ASN A 28 -38.41 -13.48 25.12
N ASP A 29 -39.42 -12.98 24.40
CA ASP A 29 -40.80 -13.46 24.45
C ASP A 29 -41.75 -12.59 23.58
N ALA A 30 -42.85 -13.24 23.20
CA ALA A 30 -44.22 -12.74 23.02
C ALA A 30 -44.60 -11.61 22.02
N SER A 31 -45.31 -12.06 20.96
CA SER A 31 -46.64 -11.56 20.51
C SER A 31 -46.68 -10.16 19.83
N SER A 32 -47.52 -9.81 18.87
CA SER A 32 -48.85 -10.24 18.47
C SER A 32 -49.14 -9.86 17.00
N GLN A 33 -50.20 -10.48 16.48
CA GLN A 33 -50.85 -10.37 15.18
C GLN A 33 -51.20 -8.92 14.75
N VAL A 34 -51.43 -8.70 13.44
CA VAL A 34 -52.74 -8.30 12.86
C VAL A 34 -52.67 -8.18 11.31
N ASN A 35 -53.76 -8.63 10.71
CA ASN A 35 -54.12 -8.78 9.30
C ASN A 35 -54.12 -7.51 8.44
N GLY A 36 -54.12 -7.67 7.10
CA GLY A 36 -54.60 -6.62 6.20
C GLY A 36 -54.41 -6.82 4.70
N SER A 37 -55.07 -7.81 4.09
CA SER A 37 -55.31 -7.86 2.63
C SER A 37 -56.06 -6.62 2.13
N LYS A 38 -55.71 -6.09 0.94
CA LYS A 38 -56.71 -5.57 -0.02
C LYS A 38 -56.15 -5.37 -1.44
N ASN A 39 -57.01 -5.78 -2.37
CA ASN A 39 -56.89 -5.88 -3.82
C ASN A 39 -57.00 -4.53 -4.57
N ARG A 40 -56.24 -4.42 -5.68
CA ARG A 40 -56.55 -3.84 -7.04
C ARG A 40 -57.09 -2.38 -7.16
N PRO A 41 -57.05 -1.69 -8.33
CA PRO A 41 -57.00 -2.24 -9.70
C PRO A 41 -56.03 -1.60 -10.73
N ARG A 42 -55.99 -2.30 -11.86
CA ARG A 42 -55.45 -1.99 -13.18
C ARG A 42 -55.77 -0.57 -13.67
N ARG A 43 -54.78 0.08 -14.28
CA ARG A 43 -55.02 1.10 -15.32
C ARG A 43 -54.15 0.81 -16.54
N ARG A 44 -54.82 0.33 -17.60
CA ARG A 44 -54.35 0.36 -18.99
C ARG A 44 -54.22 1.82 -19.41
N ASN A 45 -53.17 2.17 -20.12
CA ASN A 45 -53.30 3.07 -21.26
C ASN A 45 -52.19 2.80 -22.29
N ASN A 46 -52.65 2.79 -23.53
CA ASN A 46 -51.95 2.45 -24.76
C ASN A 46 -51.03 3.58 -25.24
N SER A 47 -50.05 3.15 -26.04
CA SER A 47 -49.56 3.78 -27.27
C SER A 47 -48.93 5.18 -27.19
N SER A 48 -47.63 5.24 -27.51
CA SER A 48 -47.20 5.87 -28.77
C SER A 48 -45.72 5.61 -29.04
N ASN A 49 -45.45 5.03 -30.20
CA ASN A 49 -44.16 5.01 -30.88
C ASN A 49 -43.47 6.38 -30.85
N GLN A 50 -42.30 6.46 -30.23
CA GLN A 50 -41.24 7.35 -30.72
C GLN A 50 -39.91 6.60 -30.67
N LYS A 51 -39.44 6.24 -31.87
CA LYS A 51 -38.02 6.04 -32.17
C LYS A 51 -37.25 7.25 -31.65
N LYS A 52 -36.62 7.13 -30.47
CA LYS A 52 -35.49 7.97 -30.10
C LYS A 52 -34.22 7.16 -30.27
N ARG A 53 -33.56 7.51 -31.37
CA ARG A 53 -32.22 7.14 -31.77
C ARG A 53 -31.29 7.12 -30.58
N SER A 54 -30.55 6.02 -30.49
CA SER A 54 -29.18 5.92 -29.97
C SER A 54 -28.49 7.28 -29.78
N HIS A 55 -28.43 7.74 -28.53
CA HIS A 55 -27.32 8.53 -28.04
C HIS A 55 -26.45 7.57 -27.25
N ASN A 56 -25.64 6.80 -27.98
CA ASN A 56 -24.64 5.89 -27.42
C ASN A 56 -23.27 6.12 -28.07
N ASP A 57 -23.04 7.31 -28.61
CA ASP A 57 -21.79 7.70 -29.26
C ASP A 57 -21.44 9.12 -28.82
N SER A 58 -20.76 9.24 -27.67
CA SER A 58 -19.81 10.33 -27.34
C SER A 58 -19.46 10.39 -25.84
N GLN A 59 -19.14 9.26 -25.20
CA GLN A 59 -18.43 9.24 -23.90
C GLN A 59 -17.33 8.17 -23.86
N ALA A 60 -16.64 7.95 -24.97
CA ALA A 60 -15.29 7.39 -24.97
C ALA A 60 -14.26 8.52 -24.69
N GLU A 61 -14.60 9.47 -23.82
CA GLU A 61 -13.69 10.51 -23.37
C GLU A 61 -12.63 9.86 -22.46
N ASN A 62 -11.44 9.64 -23.03
CA ASN A 62 -10.17 9.40 -22.34
C ASN A 62 -10.28 8.69 -20.97
N ARG A 63 -10.29 7.35 -20.98
CA ARG A 63 -10.09 6.49 -19.79
C ARG A 63 -8.65 6.58 -19.28
N GLY A 64 -8.20 7.79 -18.99
CA GLY A 64 -6.86 8.08 -18.47
C GLY A 64 -6.90 8.30 -16.97
N LEU A 65 -5.90 7.76 -16.27
CA LEU A 65 -5.70 8.05 -14.86
C LEU A 65 -4.79 9.27 -14.74
N ARG A 66 -5.27 10.33 -14.09
CA ARG A 66 -4.43 11.50 -13.77
C ARG A 66 -3.85 11.34 -12.37
N TRP A 67 -2.58 10.98 -12.29
CA TRP A 67 -1.88 10.82 -11.03
C TRP A 67 -0.44 11.29 -11.18
N ARG A 68 -0.03 12.29 -10.39
CA ARG A 68 1.31 12.86 -10.45
C ARG A 68 2.39 11.78 -10.29
N THR A 69 3.36 11.80 -11.19
CA THR A 69 4.58 10.96 -11.18
C THR A 69 5.85 11.79 -11.01
N ASN A 70 5.77 13.09 -11.28
CA ASN A 70 6.85 14.04 -11.08
C ASN A 70 6.73 14.69 -9.70
N PHE A 71 7.54 14.22 -8.76
CA PHE A 71 7.69 14.78 -7.41
C PHE A 71 9.15 14.67 -6.98
N HIS A 72 9.54 15.48 -5.99
CA HIS A 72 10.90 15.46 -5.47
C HIS A 72 11.24 14.09 -4.88
N CYS A 73 12.33 13.49 -5.35
CA CYS A 73 12.89 12.25 -4.84
C CYS A 73 14.26 12.57 -4.23
N PRO A 74 14.51 12.23 -2.95
CA PRO A 74 15.83 12.39 -2.36
C PRO A 74 16.89 11.65 -3.17
N THR A 75 18.08 12.26 -3.28
CA THR A 75 19.20 11.65 -3.98
C THR A 75 19.79 10.51 -3.16
N ASN A 76 20.49 9.57 -3.80
CA ASN A 76 21.18 8.52 -3.06
C ASN A 76 22.22 9.10 -2.08
N ALA A 77 22.94 10.14 -2.50
CA ALA A 77 23.89 10.84 -1.63
C ALA A 77 23.21 11.50 -0.42
N ALA A 78 22.01 12.08 -0.61
CA ALA A 78 21.21 12.63 0.48
C ALA A 78 20.83 11.52 1.48
N GLU A 79 20.29 10.39 1.01
CA GLU A 79 19.93 9.25 1.85
C GLU A 79 21.12 8.72 2.65
N GLU A 80 22.27 8.52 2.00
CA GLU A 80 23.51 8.04 2.61
C GLU A 80 24.03 9.02 3.69
N SER A 81 23.98 10.32 3.42
CA SER A 81 24.44 11.34 4.37
C SER A 81 23.65 11.35 5.69
N LEU A 82 22.44 10.78 5.70
CA LEU A 82 21.56 10.74 6.86
C LEU A 82 21.78 9.49 7.72
N LEU A 83 22.33 8.41 7.16
CA LEU A 83 22.50 7.12 7.85
C LEU A 83 23.27 7.22 9.17
N PRO A 84 24.38 7.98 9.29
CA PRO A 84 25.11 8.10 10.56
C PRO A 84 24.26 8.67 11.70
N LEU A 85 23.28 9.54 11.39
CA LEU A 85 22.36 10.09 12.38
C LEU A 85 21.22 9.11 12.72
N LEU A 86 20.72 8.38 11.72
CA LEU A 86 19.63 7.42 11.88
C LEU A 86 20.06 6.12 12.58
N LEU A 87 21.29 5.69 12.35
CA LEU A 87 21.86 4.43 12.83
C LEU A 87 23.06 4.68 13.73
N LYS A 88 22.93 5.63 14.67
CA LYS A 88 23.98 6.02 15.63
C LYS A 88 24.61 4.82 16.33
N TYR A 89 23.84 3.76 16.59
CA TYR A 89 24.31 2.57 17.30
C TYR A 89 24.57 1.36 16.38
N GLY A 90 24.58 1.55 15.05
CA GLY A 90 24.82 0.47 14.08
C GLY A 90 23.90 -0.73 14.30
N GLU A 91 24.47 -1.93 14.37
CA GLU A 91 23.75 -3.18 14.62
C GLU A 91 22.98 -3.21 15.95
N LYS A 92 23.35 -2.36 16.92
CA LYS A 92 22.65 -2.26 18.21
C LYS A 92 21.50 -1.25 18.18
N GLU A 93 21.23 -0.62 17.04
CA GLU A 93 20.13 0.33 16.89
C GLU A 93 18.77 -0.38 17.03
N ARG A 94 17.88 0.16 17.88
CA ARG A 94 16.60 -0.45 18.25
C ARG A 94 15.55 0.62 18.57
N GLY A 95 14.29 0.19 18.66
CA GLY A 95 13.19 1.02 19.17
C GLY A 95 12.66 2.04 18.17
N MET A 96 11.45 2.54 18.45
CA MET A 96 10.80 3.60 17.67
C MET A 96 11.50 4.94 17.85
N MET A 97 11.39 5.83 16.86
CA MET A 97 11.97 7.17 16.98
C MET A 97 11.31 8.02 18.07
N LYS A 98 10.06 7.76 18.44
CA LYS A 98 9.39 8.46 19.56
C LYS A 98 10.07 8.29 20.91
N THR A 99 10.86 7.23 21.11
CA THR A 99 11.55 6.96 22.38
C THR A 99 12.99 7.47 22.36
N GLN A 100 13.44 8.10 21.27
CA GLN A 100 14.80 8.62 21.17
C GLN A 100 14.92 9.99 21.83
N PRO A 101 16.12 10.36 22.33
CA PRO A 101 16.32 11.68 22.94
C PRO A 101 15.99 12.83 21.99
N TYR A 102 15.40 13.91 22.53
CA TYR A 102 14.97 15.07 21.73
C TYR A 102 16.10 15.69 20.89
N PHE A 103 17.32 15.78 21.43
CA PHE A 103 18.46 16.34 20.70
C PHE A 103 18.78 15.54 19.43
N ARG A 104 18.60 14.21 19.45
CA ARG A 104 18.80 13.33 18.29
C ARG A 104 17.70 13.54 17.25
N ILE A 105 16.45 13.61 17.70
CA ILE A 105 15.30 13.90 16.83
C ILE A 105 15.50 15.26 16.13
N LYS A 106 15.94 16.28 16.88
CA LYS A 106 16.25 17.61 16.33
C LYS A 106 17.36 17.54 15.29
N ALA A 107 18.48 16.88 15.59
CA ALA A 107 19.59 16.74 14.64
C ALA A 107 19.16 16.06 13.33
N ILE A 108 18.36 14.98 13.40
CA ILE A 108 17.81 14.32 12.21
C ILE A 108 16.93 15.28 11.42
N ARG A 109 16.03 16.03 12.09
CA ARG A 109 15.13 17.00 11.42
C ARG A 109 15.91 18.15 10.79
N ASP A 110 16.97 18.61 11.41
CA ASP A 110 17.83 19.66 10.89
C ASP A 110 18.53 19.17 9.62
N LYS A 111 19.10 17.96 9.64
CA LYS A 111 19.68 17.33 8.45
C LYS A 111 18.65 17.07 7.35
N CYS A 112 17.45 16.62 7.71
CA CYS A 112 16.35 16.42 6.75
C CYS A 112 16.01 17.71 5.97
N ARG A 113 15.98 18.86 6.65
CA ARG A 113 15.74 20.16 5.99
C ARG A 113 16.87 20.55 5.03
N GLU A 114 18.11 20.26 5.41
CA GLU A 114 19.29 20.51 4.57
C GLU A 114 19.27 19.69 3.27
N ILE A 115 18.83 18.43 3.34
CA ILE A 115 18.84 17.49 2.20
C ILE A 115 17.49 17.34 1.50
N HIS A 116 16.51 18.18 1.82
CA HIS A 116 15.15 18.17 1.27
C HIS A 116 14.38 16.84 1.43
N MET A 117 14.67 16.10 2.50
CA MET A 117 13.95 14.87 2.88
C MET A 117 12.96 15.17 4.00
N THR A 118 11.80 14.52 4.04
CA THR A 118 10.88 14.67 5.18
C THR A 118 11.34 13.80 6.36
N PRO A 119 11.02 14.19 7.61
CA PRO A 119 11.29 13.34 8.76
C PRO A 119 10.66 11.94 8.64
N GLU A 120 9.44 11.83 8.09
CA GLU A 120 8.75 10.56 7.90
C GLU A 120 9.49 9.62 6.94
N GLN A 121 10.05 10.17 5.85
CA GLN A 121 10.93 9.43 4.94
C GLN A 121 12.15 8.89 5.69
N ALA A 122 12.81 9.75 6.46
CA ALA A 122 13.98 9.39 7.24
C ALA A 122 13.71 8.29 8.29
N TYR A 123 12.60 8.40 9.01
CA TYR A 123 12.22 7.41 10.04
C TYR A 123 11.79 6.08 9.41
N SER A 124 11.07 6.11 8.29
CA SER A 124 10.78 4.89 7.53
C SER A 124 12.05 4.24 6.99
N MET A 125 13.03 5.02 6.51
CA MET A 125 14.32 4.50 6.06
C MET A 125 15.09 3.85 7.21
N ARG A 126 15.18 4.52 8.36
CA ARG A 126 15.81 3.96 9.58
C ARG A 126 15.23 2.60 9.95
N ARG A 127 13.90 2.49 9.94
CA ARG A 127 13.20 1.24 10.25
C ARG A 127 13.65 0.10 9.32
N THR A 128 13.73 0.35 8.02
CA THR A 128 14.20 -0.63 7.04
C THR A 128 15.64 -1.06 7.31
N HIS A 129 16.53 -0.11 7.60
CA HIS A 129 17.92 -0.41 7.91
C HIS A 129 18.09 -1.19 9.22
N ILE A 130 17.33 -0.87 10.27
CA ILE A 130 17.31 -1.69 11.49
C ILE A 130 16.88 -3.12 11.16
N MET A 131 15.89 -3.31 10.30
CA MET A 131 15.48 -4.66 9.89
C MET A 131 16.54 -5.39 9.06
N MET A 132 17.43 -4.68 8.36
CA MET A 132 18.51 -5.28 7.58
C MET A 132 19.73 -5.65 8.41
N LEU A 133 20.14 -4.77 9.32
CA LEU A 133 21.32 -4.96 10.16
C LEU A 133 21.13 -6.11 11.17
N ASN A 134 19.88 -6.50 11.40
CA ASN A 134 19.52 -7.52 12.37
C ASN A 134 19.13 -8.81 11.67
N ASN A 135 19.51 -9.94 12.26
CA ASN A 135 19.34 -11.25 11.66
C ASN A 135 17.85 -11.47 11.32
N PRO A 136 17.49 -11.94 10.10
CA PRO A 136 16.10 -12.23 9.76
C PRO A 136 15.43 -13.27 10.68
N ASN A 137 16.22 -14.04 11.42
CA ASN A 137 15.76 -14.98 12.45
C ASN A 137 15.55 -14.31 13.83
N GLU A 138 16.09 -13.10 14.04
CA GLU A 138 15.85 -12.32 15.25
C GLU A 138 14.38 -11.92 15.27
N LYS A 139 13.69 -12.25 16.37
CA LYS A 139 12.24 -12.04 16.47
C LYS A 139 11.98 -10.54 16.39
N PHE A 140 11.27 -10.09 15.37
CA PHE A 140 10.84 -8.68 15.15
C PHE A 140 10.42 -7.92 16.43
N GLY A 141 9.80 -8.60 17.40
CA GLY A 141 9.45 -8.01 18.69
C GLY A 141 10.64 -7.46 19.49
N LEU A 142 11.82 -8.06 19.35
CA LEU A 142 13.07 -7.61 19.97
C LEU A 142 13.57 -6.28 19.40
N LEU A 143 13.21 -5.97 18.14
CA LEU A 143 13.58 -4.70 17.49
C LEU A 143 12.80 -3.52 18.06
N ARG A 144 11.66 -3.77 18.73
CA ARG A 144 10.77 -2.74 19.33
C ARG A 144 10.34 -1.65 18.34
N LEU A 145 10.16 -2.03 17.07
CA LEU A 145 9.72 -1.14 15.97
C LEU A 145 8.18 -1.03 15.90
N GLY A 146 7.51 -1.08 17.04
CA GLY A 146 6.04 -1.03 17.13
C GLY A 146 5.32 -2.37 16.90
N PRO A 147 4.02 -2.44 17.27
CA PRO A 147 3.23 -3.68 17.22
C PRO A 147 2.92 -4.10 15.77
N ARG A 148 3.12 -5.39 15.45
CA ARG A 148 2.83 -5.95 14.11
C ARG A 148 1.41 -5.66 13.63
N GLY A 149 0.43 -5.79 14.53
CA GLY A 149 -0.99 -5.50 14.22
C GLY A 149 -1.18 -4.05 13.79
N ALA A 150 -0.64 -3.10 14.55
CA ALA A 150 -0.77 -1.67 14.26
C ALA A 150 -0.08 -1.26 12.95
N ILE A 151 1.09 -1.84 12.65
CA ILE A 151 1.79 -1.63 11.37
C ILE A 151 0.95 -2.15 10.21
N ARG A 152 0.38 -3.34 10.36
CA ARG A 152 -0.45 -3.97 9.33
C ARG A 152 -1.73 -3.18 9.08
N GLU A 153 -2.43 -2.78 10.13
CA GLU A 153 -3.63 -1.95 10.02
C GLU A 153 -3.32 -0.59 9.39
N SER A 154 -2.14 0.00 9.68
CA SER A 154 -1.69 1.21 8.99
C SER A 154 -1.48 0.98 7.48
N ALA A 155 -1.01 -0.21 7.07
CA ALA A 155 -0.87 -0.56 5.66
C ALA A 155 -2.24 -0.80 4.99
N GLU A 156 -3.17 -1.44 5.68
CA GLU A 156 -4.56 -1.64 5.20
C GLU A 156 -5.28 -0.28 5.04
N LEU A 157 -5.09 0.67 5.96
CA LEU A 157 -5.60 2.05 5.83
C LEU A 157 -4.94 2.84 4.70
N PHE A 158 -3.69 2.53 4.35
CA PHE A 158 -3.02 3.14 3.21
C PHE A 158 -3.58 2.64 1.88
N GLU A 159 -3.78 1.32 1.77
CA GLU A 159 -4.44 0.67 0.64
C GLU A 159 -5.86 1.21 0.45
N GLU A 160 -6.64 1.32 1.53
CA GLU A 160 -7.97 1.93 1.51
C GLU A 160 -7.95 3.39 1.00
N ALA A 161 -6.94 4.18 1.35
CA ALA A 161 -6.80 5.54 0.82
C ALA A 161 -6.56 5.56 -0.70
N VAL A 162 -5.84 4.57 -1.24
CA VAL A 162 -5.66 4.37 -2.69
C VAL A 162 -6.97 3.93 -3.33
N ALA A 163 -7.68 2.96 -2.75
CA ALA A 163 -8.98 2.49 -3.19
C ALA A 163 -9.99 3.65 -3.31
N GLN A 164 -10.08 4.49 -2.28
CA GLN A 164 -10.94 5.68 -2.28
C GLN A 164 -10.56 6.68 -3.38
N PHE A 165 -9.26 6.87 -3.64
CA PHE A 165 -8.81 7.73 -4.73
C PHE A 165 -9.25 7.17 -6.09
N LEU A 166 -9.03 5.88 -6.35
CA LEU A 166 -9.47 5.21 -7.58
C LEU A 166 -11.00 5.25 -7.75
N GLY A 167 -11.76 5.02 -6.67
CA GLY A 167 -13.21 5.12 -6.67
C GLY A 167 -13.72 6.53 -7.04
N ARG A 168 -13.08 7.59 -6.51
CA ARG A 168 -13.38 8.98 -6.91
C ARG A 168 -13.03 9.29 -8.37
N GLN A 169 -12.09 8.54 -8.96
CA GLN A 169 -11.75 8.63 -10.37
C GLN A 169 -12.57 7.67 -11.24
N HIS A 170 -13.56 6.98 -10.67
CA HIS A 170 -14.40 5.98 -11.35
C HIS A 170 -13.59 4.85 -12.02
N ILE A 171 -12.43 4.52 -11.46
CA ILE A 171 -11.58 3.44 -11.96
C ILE A 171 -12.04 2.10 -11.39
N SER A 172 -12.32 1.15 -12.29
CA SER A 172 -12.68 -0.22 -11.92
C SER A 172 -11.46 -1.13 -11.85
N TYR A 173 -11.34 -1.87 -10.75
CA TYR A 173 -10.27 -2.83 -10.51
C TYR A 173 -10.80 -4.10 -9.83
N ILE A 174 -9.93 -5.10 -9.69
CA ILE A 174 -10.11 -6.33 -8.92
C ILE A 174 -9.12 -6.26 -7.76
N SER A 175 -9.60 -6.38 -6.52
CA SER A 175 -8.74 -6.33 -5.32
C SER A 175 -7.88 -7.59 -5.16
N GLU A 176 -6.84 -7.53 -4.32
CA GLU A 176 -6.02 -8.71 -3.99
C GLU A 176 -6.88 -9.87 -3.44
N GLU A 177 -7.87 -9.56 -2.60
CA GLU A 177 -8.79 -10.53 -2.02
C GLU A 177 -9.69 -11.19 -3.08
N GLU A 178 -10.26 -10.38 -3.98
CA GLU A 178 -11.07 -10.88 -5.09
C GLU A 178 -10.24 -11.76 -6.04
N GLN A 179 -9.01 -11.36 -6.36
CA GLN A 179 -8.10 -12.16 -7.18
C GLN A 179 -7.84 -13.53 -6.55
N LYS A 180 -7.55 -13.58 -5.24
CA LYS A 180 -7.33 -14.83 -4.51
C LYS A 180 -8.58 -15.71 -4.46
N ASN A 181 -9.74 -15.11 -4.23
CA ASN A 181 -11.01 -15.85 -4.16
C ASN A 181 -11.46 -16.40 -5.52
N SER A 182 -11.06 -15.75 -6.62
CA SER A 182 -11.38 -16.19 -7.98
C SER A 182 -10.54 -17.36 -8.48
N HIS A 183 -9.46 -17.72 -7.78
CA HIS A 183 -8.51 -18.74 -8.23
C HIS A 183 -8.70 -20.04 -7.44
N THR A 184 -9.28 -21.06 -8.09
CA THR A 184 -9.59 -22.36 -7.46
C THR A 184 -8.53 -23.43 -7.72
N ASP A 185 -7.78 -23.33 -8.81
CA ASP A 185 -6.89 -24.38 -9.30
C ASP A 185 -5.52 -23.88 -9.76
N GLY A 186 -4.46 -24.53 -9.30
CA GLY A 186 -3.08 -24.27 -9.70
C GLY A 186 -2.32 -23.26 -8.82
N PRO A 187 -1.10 -22.86 -9.23
CA PRO A 187 -0.33 -21.86 -8.52
C PRO A 187 -1.00 -20.49 -8.64
N THR A 188 -1.31 -19.87 -7.50
CA THR A 188 -1.89 -18.53 -7.48
C THR A 188 -1.00 -17.55 -8.25
N PRO A 189 -1.55 -16.82 -9.25
CA PRO A 189 -0.80 -15.78 -9.94
C PRO A 189 -0.36 -14.70 -8.94
N PRO A 190 0.66 -13.89 -9.29
CA PRO A 190 1.04 -12.78 -8.43
C PRO A 190 -0.14 -11.81 -8.32
N THR A 191 -0.46 -11.31 -7.12
CA THR A 191 -1.71 -10.56 -6.87
C THR A 191 -1.36 -9.12 -6.48
N PRO A 192 -1.29 -8.17 -7.43
CA PRO A 192 -1.13 -6.77 -7.07
C PRO A 192 -2.32 -6.28 -6.26
N ASP A 193 -2.13 -5.24 -5.44
CA ASP A 193 -3.19 -4.71 -4.58
C ASP A 193 -4.42 -4.27 -5.40
N PHE A 194 -4.18 -3.69 -6.59
CA PHE A 194 -5.21 -3.25 -7.53
C PHE A 194 -4.92 -3.75 -8.95
N LEU A 195 -5.61 -4.79 -9.41
CA LEU A 195 -5.55 -5.23 -10.80
C LEU A 195 -6.64 -4.51 -11.62
N LEU A 196 -6.25 -3.70 -12.60
CA LEU A 196 -7.22 -2.89 -13.37
C LEU A 196 -8.05 -3.79 -14.30
N LYS A 197 -9.38 -3.61 -14.31
CA LYS A 197 -10.26 -4.43 -15.18
C LYS A 197 -9.99 -4.18 -16.66
N GLU A 198 -9.57 -2.96 -16.99
CA GLU A 198 -9.07 -2.58 -18.29
C GLU A 198 -7.79 -1.76 -18.12
N PRO A 199 -6.81 -1.86 -19.04
CA PRO A 199 -5.61 -1.03 -19.00
C PRO A 199 -5.97 0.46 -19.09
N LEU A 200 -5.24 1.30 -18.36
CA LEU A 200 -5.47 2.75 -18.30
C LEU A 200 -4.26 3.52 -18.79
N LEU A 201 -4.49 4.64 -19.45
CA LEU A 201 -3.42 5.55 -19.85
C LEU A 201 -3.09 6.52 -18.70
N LEU A 202 -2.01 6.25 -17.96
CA LEU A 202 -1.51 7.12 -16.90
C LEU A 202 -0.96 8.42 -17.50
N ASN A 203 -1.54 9.54 -17.10
CA ASN A 203 -1.21 10.90 -17.55
C ASN A 203 -1.18 11.10 -19.07
N GLY A 204 -1.87 10.26 -19.84
CA GLY A 204 -1.86 10.35 -21.31
C GLY A 204 -0.64 9.72 -21.99
N GLU A 205 0.25 9.06 -21.24
CA GLU A 205 1.56 8.62 -21.76
C GLU A 205 1.84 7.12 -21.60
N THR A 206 1.57 6.56 -20.41
CA THR A 206 1.97 5.18 -20.08
C THR A 206 0.74 4.31 -19.82
N THR A 207 0.60 3.20 -20.54
CA THR A 207 -0.45 2.22 -20.25
C THR A 207 -0.08 1.42 -19.00
N ILE A 208 -0.98 1.36 -18.03
CA ILE A 208 -0.80 0.59 -16.80
C ILE A 208 -1.90 -0.45 -16.65
N HIS A 209 -1.55 -1.59 -16.06
CA HIS A 209 -2.45 -2.74 -15.86
C HIS A 209 -2.74 -3.01 -14.39
N TRP A 210 -1.89 -2.51 -13.48
CA TRP A 210 -2.01 -2.74 -12.05
C TRP A 210 -1.41 -1.58 -11.26
N ILE A 211 -1.83 -1.43 -10.01
CA ILE A 211 -1.28 -0.49 -9.03
C ILE A 211 -0.95 -1.26 -7.75
N GLU A 212 0.22 -1.01 -7.19
CA GLU A 212 0.68 -1.58 -5.92
C GLU A 212 0.83 -0.47 -4.85
N ALA A 213 0.38 -0.73 -3.63
CA ALA A 213 0.54 0.14 -2.48
C ALA A 213 1.58 -0.39 -1.49
N LYS A 214 2.47 0.49 -1.04
CA LYS A 214 3.48 0.18 -0.02
C LYS A 214 3.52 1.25 1.06
N MET A 215 3.19 0.86 2.30
CA MET A 215 3.23 1.75 3.47
C MET A 215 4.65 1.80 4.06
N PHE A 216 5.59 2.34 3.29
CA PHE A 216 6.96 2.68 3.69
C PHE A 216 7.59 3.62 2.66
N TYR A 217 8.75 4.18 2.98
CA TYR A 217 9.60 4.95 2.05
C TYR A 217 10.40 4.02 1.14
N GLY A 218 10.31 4.21 -0.17
CA GLY A 218 11.09 3.48 -1.16
C GLY A 218 12.55 3.94 -1.20
N ALA A 219 13.37 3.48 -0.24
CA ALA A 219 14.77 3.89 -0.12
C ALA A 219 15.65 3.37 -1.26
N SER A 220 16.53 4.24 -1.79
CA SER A 220 17.51 3.92 -2.82
C SER A 220 18.71 3.13 -2.29
N ASN A 221 19.13 3.41 -1.06
CA ASN A 221 20.28 2.80 -0.41
C ASN A 221 20.03 1.40 0.21
N VAL A 222 18.85 0.81 -0.05
CA VAL A 222 18.54 -0.56 0.38
C VAL A 222 18.86 -1.55 -0.76
N PRO A 223 19.76 -2.52 -0.55
CA PRO A 223 20.10 -3.52 -1.57
C PRO A 223 18.89 -4.39 -1.94
N GLN A 224 18.74 -4.62 -3.24
CA GLN A 224 17.70 -5.49 -3.79
C GLN A 224 17.98 -6.96 -3.43
N GLY A 225 16.92 -7.76 -3.32
CA GLY A 225 17.01 -9.18 -2.98
C GLY A 225 17.21 -9.45 -1.48
N THR A 226 17.26 -8.42 -0.65
CA THR A 226 17.29 -8.58 0.81
C THR A 226 15.90 -8.92 1.35
N PRO A 227 15.79 -9.74 2.42
CA PRO A 227 14.50 -10.23 2.95
C PRO A 227 13.76 -9.17 3.80
N ASN A 228 13.78 -7.91 3.38
CA ASN A 228 12.98 -6.83 3.96
C ASN A 228 12.02 -6.25 2.90
N ALA A 229 11.10 -5.40 3.35
CA ALA A 229 10.03 -4.87 2.51
C ALA A 229 10.52 -4.11 1.28
N VAL A 230 11.56 -3.27 1.41
CA VAL A 230 12.13 -2.49 0.29
C VAL A 230 12.95 -3.40 -0.63
N GLY A 231 13.79 -4.27 -0.06
CA GLY A 231 14.63 -5.20 -0.82
C GLY A 231 13.84 -6.22 -1.67
N CYS A 232 12.58 -6.47 -1.32
CA CYS A 232 11.69 -7.35 -2.08
C CYS A 232 10.93 -6.62 -3.21
N VAL A 233 10.94 -5.28 -3.26
CA VAL A 233 10.12 -4.52 -4.22
C VAL A 233 10.41 -4.95 -5.67
N MET A 234 11.68 -5.01 -6.08
CA MET A 234 12.01 -5.35 -7.47
C MET A 234 11.55 -6.75 -7.86
N ALA A 235 11.73 -7.74 -6.98
CA ALA A 235 11.28 -9.10 -7.23
C ALA A 235 9.75 -9.21 -7.30
N THR A 236 9.02 -8.36 -6.59
CA THR A 236 7.56 -8.29 -6.66
C THR A 236 7.12 -7.67 -7.98
N VAL A 237 7.63 -6.49 -8.33
CA VAL A 237 7.21 -5.80 -9.56
C VAL A 237 7.62 -6.55 -10.82
N GLU A 238 8.76 -7.23 -10.84
CA GLU A 238 9.17 -8.06 -11.99
C GLU A 238 8.17 -9.19 -12.26
N LYS A 239 7.56 -9.76 -11.23
CA LYS A 239 6.51 -10.78 -11.39
C LYS A 239 5.24 -10.16 -11.97
N TYR A 240 4.83 -9.00 -11.48
CA TYR A 240 3.66 -8.30 -12.01
C TYR A 240 3.86 -7.87 -13.45
N VAL A 241 5.02 -7.27 -13.77
CA VAL A 241 5.35 -6.85 -15.14
C VAL A 241 5.36 -8.03 -16.09
N LYS A 242 5.99 -9.14 -15.69
CA LYS A 242 6.02 -10.37 -16.50
C LYS A 242 4.61 -10.93 -16.77
N HIS A 243 3.69 -10.81 -15.81
CA HIS A 243 2.38 -11.46 -15.88
C HIS A 243 1.28 -10.57 -16.46
N TYR A 244 1.27 -9.28 -16.09
CA TYR A 244 0.21 -8.33 -16.44
C TYR A 244 0.68 -7.19 -17.35
N GLY A 245 1.98 -7.00 -17.53
CA GLY A 245 2.54 -5.83 -18.24
C GLY A 245 2.83 -4.65 -17.31
N GLN A 246 3.03 -3.48 -17.91
CA GLN A 246 3.40 -2.25 -17.19
C GLN A 246 2.42 -1.91 -16.07
N GLY A 247 2.91 -1.20 -15.05
CA GLY A 247 2.09 -0.86 -13.89
C GLY A 247 2.58 0.36 -13.15
N ALA A 248 2.03 0.56 -11.95
CA ALA A 248 2.43 1.65 -11.10
C ALA A 248 2.54 1.21 -9.63
N ILE A 249 3.34 1.95 -8.87
CA ILE A 249 3.51 1.71 -7.43
C ILE A 249 3.44 3.04 -6.68
N VAL A 250 2.78 3.04 -5.53
CA VAL A 250 2.70 4.19 -4.63
C VAL A 250 3.29 3.84 -3.27
N PHE A 251 4.23 4.67 -2.82
CA PHE A 251 4.85 4.57 -1.50
C PHE A 251 4.26 5.64 -0.59
N SER A 252 3.82 5.28 0.61
CA SER A 252 3.16 6.23 1.53
C SER A 252 4.03 7.44 1.93
N PHE A 253 5.35 7.28 1.85
CA PHE A 253 6.33 8.32 2.17
C PHE A 253 7.15 8.74 0.94
N GLY A 254 6.76 8.34 -0.28
CA GLY A 254 7.53 8.63 -1.49
C GLY A 254 8.71 7.66 -1.71
N CYS A 255 9.60 8.03 -2.63
CA CYS A 255 10.63 7.14 -3.16
C CYS A 255 11.92 7.93 -3.41
N GLY A 256 13.07 7.28 -3.24
CA GLY A 256 14.37 7.81 -3.61
C GLY A 256 14.63 7.70 -5.10
N GLU A 257 15.54 8.53 -5.61
CA GLU A 257 15.75 8.69 -7.06
C GLU A 257 16.17 7.38 -7.76
N ASN A 258 17.09 6.60 -7.18
CA ASN A 258 17.64 5.42 -7.83
C ASN A 258 16.64 4.27 -7.84
N LEU A 259 15.86 4.10 -6.76
CA LEU A 259 14.80 3.10 -6.76
C LEU A 259 13.73 3.46 -7.80
N ARG A 260 13.35 4.75 -7.88
CA ARG A 260 12.42 5.22 -8.92
C ARG A 260 12.94 4.93 -10.33
N ALA A 261 14.20 5.24 -10.62
CA ALA A 261 14.79 4.96 -11.93
C ALA A 261 14.77 3.46 -12.27
N LYS A 262 15.16 2.59 -11.32
CA LYS A 262 15.12 1.13 -11.49
C LYS A 262 13.70 0.60 -11.74
N LEU A 263 12.70 1.17 -11.07
CA LEU A 263 11.29 0.82 -11.29
C LEU A 263 10.85 1.23 -12.70
N GLU A 264 11.25 2.42 -13.15
CA GLU A 264 10.93 2.93 -14.48
C GLU A 264 11.56 2.09 -15.60
N GLU A 265 12.80 1.64 -15.43
CA GLU A 265 13.46 0.69 -16.35
C GLU A 265 12.68 -0.64 -16.48
N LYS A 266 11.89 -1.01 -15.47
CA LYS A 266 11.01 -2.20 -15.50
C LYS A 266 9.61 -1.89 -16.02
N GLY A 267 9.35 -0.67 -16.50
CA GLY A 267 8.03 -0.26 -16.96
C GLY A 267 7.05 -0.01 -15.80
N VAL A 268 7.54 0.42 -14.64
CA VAL A 268 6.72 0.75 -13.47
C VAL A 268 6.87 2.22 -13.11
N LYS A 269 5.77 2.96 -13.13
CA LYS A 269 5.75 4.37 -12.70
C LYS A 269 5.58 4.47 -11.19
N VAL A 270 6.30 5.40 -10.56
CA VAL A 270 6.11 5.72 -9.14
C VAL A 270 5.12 6.87 -9.02
N LEU A 271 4.08 6.68 -8.22
CA LEU A 271 2.99 7.64 -8.01
C LEU A 271 3.23 8.48 -6.76
N ASP A 272 2.88 9.76 -6.84
CA ASP A 272 2.95 10.71 -5.72
C ASP A 272 1.81 10.45 -4.72
N PRO A 273 2.10 10.13 -3.45
CA PRO A 273 1.06 9.92 -2.45
C PRO A 273 0.33 11.21 -2.03
N SER A 274 0.78 12.40 -2.45
CA SER A 274 0.23 13.70 -2.00
C SER A 274 -1.26 13.91 -2.35
N LEU A 275 -1.78 13.20 -3.35
CA LEU A 275 -3.20 13.24 -3.76
C LEU A 275 -4.11 12.36 -2.90
N LEU A 276 -3.54 11.52 -2.02
CA LEU A 276 -4.28 10.59 -1.18
C LEU A 276 -4.76 11.25 0.12
N ASN A 277 -5.97 10.88 0.55
CA ASN A 277 -6.44 11.28 1.88
C ASN A 277 -5.88 10.32 2.94
N LEU A 278 -4.71 10.66 3.49
CA LEU A 278 -4.00 9.85 4.46
C LEU A 278 -4.45 10.07 5.92
N LYS A 279 -5.55 10.78 6.17
CA LYS A 279 -5.98 11.16 7.53
C LYS A 279 -6.16 9.93 8.43
N GLN A 280 -6.89 8.92 7.96
CA GLN A 280 -7.19 7.73 8.77
C GLN A 280 -5.91 6.97 9.14
N MET A 281 -5.03 6.72 8.15
CA MET A 281 -3.73 6.10 8.38
C MET A 281 -2.89 6.90 9.40
N ARG A 282 -2.82 8.23 9.26
CA ARG A 282 -2.04 9.09 10.17
C ARG A 282 -2.62 9.11 11.57
N ASP A 283 -3.94 9.17 11.72
CA ASP A 283 -4.60 9.15 13.02
C ASP A 283 -4.36 7.81 13.73
N HIS A 284 -4.41 6.70 12.99
CA HIS A 284 -4.01 5.40 13.52
C HIS A 284 -2.54 5.35 13.94
N GLN A 285 -1.62 5.83 13.10
CA GLN A 285 -0.20 5.91 13.42
C GLN A 285 0.07 6.69 14.71
N LYS A 286 -0.68 7.76 14.98
CA LYS A 286 -0.55 8.52 16.24
C LYS A 286 -0.80 7.67 17.48
N THR A 287 -1.65 6.65 17.41
CA THR A 287 -1.96 5.80 18.57
C THR A 287 -0.77 4.98 19.06
N TRP A 288 0.20 4.66 18.17
CA TRP A 288 1.27 3.72 18.50
C TRP A 288 2.68 4.24 18.22
N CYS A 289 2.88 5.19 17.30
CA CYS A 289 4.20 5.73 16.98
C CYS A 289 4.32 7.26 17.07
N ALA A 290 3.33 7.98 17.62
CA ALA A 290 3.54 9.39 17.93
C ALA A 290 4.21 9.65 19.28
N ASN A 291 4.93 10.78 19.38
CA ASN A 291 5.35 11.36 20.66
C ASN A 291 4.25 12.24 21.27
N ASP A 292 4.52 12.82 22.44
CA ASP A 292 3.59 13.68 23.18
C ASP A 292 3.18 14.95 22.42
N LYS A 293 3.91 15.31 21.35
CA LYS A 293 3.59 16.43 20.45
C LYS A 293 2.75 16.00 19.24
N GLY A 294 2.33 14.73 19.18
CA GLY A 294 1.56 14.16 18.07
C GLY A 294 2.37 13.92 16.79
N TRP A 295 3.70 14.02 16.84
CA TRP A 295 4.55 13.76 15.67
C TRP A 295 4.69 12.26 15.47
N ILE A 296 4.41 11.77 14.27
CA ILE A 296 4.56 10.37 13.88
C ILE A 296 6.05 10.07 13.70
N LEU A 297 6.60 9.22 14.57
CA LEU A 297 8.03 8.89 14.67
C LEU A 297 8.21 7.35 14.68
N PRO A 298 7.99 6.68 13.53
CA PRO A 298 7.94 5.22 13.41
C PRO A 298 9.29 4.50 13.61
#